data_AF-A0A7K0L6H8-F1
#
_entry.id   AF-A0A7K0L6H8-F1
#
_cell.length_a   1.000
_cell.length_b   1.000
_cell.length_c   1.000
_cell.angle_alpha   90.00
_cell.angle_beta   90.00
_cell.angle_gamma   90.00
#
_symmetry.space_group_name_H-M   'P 1'
#
loop_
_entity.id
_entity.type
_entity.pdbx_description
1 polymer ?
#
loop_
_entity_poly.entity_id
_entity_poly.type
_entity_poly.pdbx_seq_one_letter_code
_entity_poly.pdbx_strand_id
1 'polypeptide(L)'
;MTLFSAALSPAQHERALTALAEKTFDLLVIGGGINGVGIALDAASRGLSVALVEASDLASGTSSRSSKLIHGGLRYLEQYDFK
;
A
#
# COMPACT_ATOMS: atom_id res chain seq x y z
N MET A 1 13.00 -6.81 -19.89
CA MET A 1 12.38 -5.76 -19.06
C MET A 1 10.90 -5.77 -19.37
N THR A 2 10.11 -6.49 -18.57
CA THR A 2 8.67 -6.61 -18.80
C THR A 2 8.01 -5.27 -18.49
N LEU A 3 7.37 -4.67 -19.49
CA LEU A 3 6.60 -3.43 -19.30
C LEU A 3 5.45 -3.73 -18.34
N PHE A 4 5.55 -3.27 -17.10
CA PHE A 4 4.40 -3.20 -16.20
C PHE A 4 3.43 -2.18 -16.79
N SER A 5 2.30 -2.66 -17.31
CA SER A 5 1.21 -1.76 -17.66
C SER A 5 0.65 -1.18 -16.35
N ALA A 6 0.96 0.08 -16.07
CA ALA A 6 0.48 0.83 -14.91
C ALA A 6 -1.01 1.26 -15.04
N ALA A 7 -1.77 0.63 -15.93
CA ALA A 7 -3.15 1.01 -16.20
C ALA A 7 -4.08 0.56 -15.05
N LEU A 8 -4.57 1.53 -14.26
CA LEU A 8 -5.68 1.33 -13.34
C LEU A 8 -6.99 1.23 -14.15
N SER A 9 -7.28 0.03 -14.66
CA SER A 9 -8.44 -0.25 -15.52
C SER A 9 -9.21 -1.49 -15.04
N PRO A 10 -10.51 -1.63 -15.39
CA PRO A 10 -11.28 -2.83 -15.08
C PRO A 10 -10.62 -4.12 -15.58
N ALA A 11 -10.05 -4.10 -16.79
CA ALA A 11 -9.33 -5.24 -17.33
C ALA A 11 -8.09 -5.61 -16.51
N GLN A 12 -7.39 -4.63 -15.93
CA GLN A 12 -6.27 -4.91 -15.02
C GLN A 12 -6.75 -5.47 -13.69
N HIS A 13 -7.88 -4.96 -13.17
CA HIS A 13 -8.49 -5.46 -11.95
C HIS A 13 -8.91 -6.95 -12.10
N GLU A 14 -9.55 -7.31 -13.21
CA GLU A 14 -9.91 -8.71 -13.51
C GLU A 14 -8.67 -9.62 -13.55
N ARG A 15 -7.59 -9.19 -14.22
CA ARG A 15 -6.32 -9.93 -14.23
C ARG A 15 -5.71 -10.10 -12.84
N ALA A 16 -5.80 -9.08 -12.00
CA ALA A 16 -5.33 -9.15 -10.62
C ALA A 16 -6.13 -10.15 -9.78
N LEU A 17 -7.46 -10.19 -9.96
CA LEU A 17 -8.32 -11.19 -9.29
C LEU A 17 -7.99 -12.63 -9.73
N THR A 18 -7.80 -12.87 -11.02
CA THR A 18 -7.36 -14.18 -11.51
C THR A 18 -6.01 -14.57 -10.93
N ALA A 19 -5.03 -13.65 -10.93
CA ALA A 19 -3.72 -13.90 -10.36
C ALA A 19 -3.78 -14.20 -8.85
N LEU A 20 -4.64 -13.51 -8.09
CA LEU A 20 -4.89 -13.77 -6.67
C LEU A 20 -5.42 -15.18 -6.40
N ALA A 21 -6.23 -15.74 -7.30
CA ALA A 21 -6.80 -17.07 -7.15
C ALA A 21 -5.82 -18.19 -7.57
N GLU A 22 -4.95 -17.93 -8.55
CA GLU A 22 -4.14 -18.97 -9.20
C GLU A 22 -2.67 -18.97 -8.79
N LYS A 23 -2.15 -17.85 -8.27
CA LYS A 23 -0.72 -17.70 -7.96
C LYS A 23 -0.47 -17.65 -6.46
N THR A 24 0.67 -18.21 -6.06
CA THR A 24 1.24 -17.96 -4.74
C THR A 24 2.08 -16.69 -4.79
N PHE A 25 1.93 -15.83 -3.79
CA PHE A 25 2.71 -14.61 -3.61
C PHE A 25 3.62 -14.78 -2.39
N ASP A 26 4.79 -14.15 -2.42
CA ASP A 26 5.71 -14.12 -1.28
C ASP A 26 5.12 -13.31 -0.11
N LEU A 27 4.28 -12.32 -0.42
CA LEU A 27 3.61 -11.47 0.58
C LEU A 27 2.19 -11.08 0.15
N LEU A 28 1.24 -11.24 1.06
CA LEU A 28 -0.09 -10.64 0.99
C LEU A 28 -0.20 -9.49 1.99
N VAL A 29 -0.53 -8.30 1.49
CA VAL A 29 -0.82 -7.11 2.30
C VAL A 29 -2.33 -6.87 2.33
N ILE A 30 -2.90 -6.77 3.54
CA ILE A 30 -4.32 -6.46 3.73
C ILE A 30 -4.44 -5.01 4.20
N GLY A 31 -5.09 -4.18 3.38
CA GLY A 31 -5.30 -2.76 3.59
C GLY A 31 -4.47 -1.87 2.66
N GLY A 32 -5.15 -1.07 1.84
CA GLY A 32 -4.60 -0.08 0.90
C GLY A 32 -4.46 1.33 1.49
N GLY A 33 -4.27 1.43 2.82
CA GLY A 33 -3.83 2.67 3.46
C GLY A 33 -2.34 2.93 3.27
N ILE A 34 -1.84 4.07 3.78
CA ILE A 34 -0.44 4.51 3.59
C ILE A 34 0.58 3.47 4.06
N ASN A 35 0.34 2.81 5.20
CA ASN A 35 1.24 1.78 5.72
C ASN A 35 1.26 0.55 4.80
N GLY A 36 0.10 0.07 4.36
CA GLY A 36 0.01 -1.11 3.51
C GLY A 36 0.62 -0.88 2.12
N VAL A 37 0.36 0.26 1.50
CA VAL A 37 0.98 0.63 0.21
C VAL A 37 2.50 0.79 0.37
N GLY A 38 2.97 1.38 1.47
CA GLY A 38 4.41 1.49 1.76
C GLY A 38 5.09 0.13 1.90
N ILE A 39 4.47 -0.79 2.64
CA ILE A 39 4.94 -2.18 2.78
C ILE A 39 4.97 -2.89 1.42
N ALA A 40 3.90 -2.76 0.63
CA ALA A 40 3.81 -3.39 -0.67
C ALA A 40 4.88 -2.88 -1.65
N LEU A 41 5.12 -1.56 -1.65
CA LEU A 41 6.17 -0.94 -2.46
C LEU A 41 7.56 -1.40 -2.03
N ASP A 42 7.88 -1.39 -0.74
CA ASP A 42 9.18 -1.83 -0.22
C ASP A 42 9.43 -3.30 -0.58
N ALA A 43 8.47 -4.19 -0.31
CA ALA A 43 8.58 -5.61 -0.64
C ALA A 43 8.74 -5.85 -2.15
N ALA A 44 7.93 -5.20 -2.99
CA ALA A 44 8.05 -5.32 -4.44
C ALA A 44 9.39 -4.78 -4.96
N SER A 45 9.89 -3.68 -4.39
CA SER A 45 11.20 -3.11 -4.76
C SER A 45 12.39 -4.03 -4.44
N ARG A 46 12.20 -4.94 -3.49
CA ARG A 46 13.17 -5.99 -3.10
C ARG A 46 13.02 -7.27 -3.93
N GLY A 47 12.11 -7.30 -4.91
CA GLY A 47 11.91 -8.41 -5.83
C GLY A 47 10.91 -9.46 -5.37
N LEU A 48 10.19 -9.23 -4.27
CA LEU A 48 9.14 -10.13 -3.83
C LEU A 48 7.92 -10.02 -4.77
N SER A 49 7.26 -11.15 -5.00
CA SER A 49 5.90 -11.15 -5.55
C SER A 49 4.91 -10.73 -4.46
N VAL A 50 4.21 -9.62 -4.67
CA VAL A 50 3.33 -9.02 -3.65
C VAL A 50 1.90 -8.91 -4.19
N ALA A 51 0.94 -9.32 -3.36
CA ALA A 51 -0.46 -9.01 -3.52
C ALA A 51 -0.90 -7.98 -2.47
N LEU A 52 -1.68 -6.98 -2.85
CA LEU A 52 -2.34 -6.05 -1.93
C LEU A 52 -3.84 -6.08 -2.18
N VAL A 53 -4.61 -6.22 -1.10
CA VAL A 53 -6.08 -6.17 -1.14
C VAL A 53 -6.60 -5.05 -0.26
N GLU A 54 -7.56 -4.28 -0.77
CA GLU A 54 -8.26 -3.21 -0.06
C GLU A 54 -9.76 -3.48 -0.17
N ALA A 55 -10.49 -3.30 0.93
CA ALA A 55 -11.92 -3.58 1.00
C ALA A 55 -12.77 -2.49 0.33
N SER A 56 -12.21 -1.29 0.15
CA SER A 56 -12.85 -0.13 -0.48
C SER A 56 -11.93 0.47 -1.55
N ASP A 57 -11.90 1.80 -1.69
CA ASP A 57 -10.92 2.49 -2.53
C ASP A 57 -9.59 2.69 -1.79
N LEU A 58 -8.51 2.87 -2.54
CA LEU A 58 -7.18 3.15 -1.98
C LEU A 58 -7.22 4.39 -1.09
N ALA A 59 -6.53 4.34 0.05
CA ALA A 59 -6.47 5.39 1.06
C ALA A 59 -7.83 5.81 1.68
N SER A 60 -8.95 5.11 1.42
CA SER A 60 -10.29 5.46 1.89
C SER A 60 -10.45 5.48 3.42
N GLY A 61 -9.56 4.81 4.16
CA GLY A 61 -9.49 4.85 5.62
C GLY A 61 -8.87 6.14 6.19
N THR A 62 -8.20 6.04 7.34
CA THR A 62 -7.56 7.20 8.02
C THR A 62 -6.56 7.94 7.13
N SER A 63 -5.95 7.26 6.16
CA SER A 63 -4.96 7.85 5.25
C SER A 63 -5.50 9.03 4.41
N SER A 64 -6.80 9.09 4.12
CA SER A 64 -7.43 10.25 3.45
C SER A 64 -7.92 11.34 4.42
N ARG A 65 -7.99 11.02 5.72
CA ARG A 65 -8.58 11.84 6.79
C ARG A 65 -7.54 12.48 7.72
N SER A 66 -6.34 12.74 7.21
CA SER A 66 -5.30 13.48 7.93
C SER A 66 -5.46 14.99 7.79
N SER A 67 -4.65 15.74 8.54
CA SER A 67 -4.43 17.18 8.35
C SER A 67 -3.74 17.51 7.02
N LYS A 68 -3.29 16.50 6.26
CA LYS A 68 -2.56 16.63 4.98
C LYS A 68 -1.25 17.42 5.13
N LEU A 69 -0.65 17.37 6.32
CA LEU A 69 0.64 17.96 6.64
C LEU A 69 1.60 16.86 7.09
N ILE A 70 2.85 16.93 6.61
CA ILE A 70 3.95 16.13 7.14
C ILE A 70 4.62 17.00 8.21
N HIS A 71 4.58 16.57 9.46
CA HIS A 71 5.17 17.31 10.58
C HIS A 71 5.98 16.40 11.51
N GLY A 72 7.03 16.95 12.13
CA GLY A 72 7.84 16.23 13.13
C GLY A 72 7.18 16.07 14.49
N GLY A 73 6.00 16.69 14.71
CA GLY A 73 5.25 16.55 15.95
C GLY A 73 5.85 17.35 17.10
N LEU A 74 6.05 18.66 16.90
CA LEU A 74 6.71 19.57 17.86
C LEU A 74 6.23 19.43 19.32
N ARG A 75 4.93 19.16 19.52
CA ARG A 75 4.32 18.92 20.83
C ARG A 75 4.91 17.74 21.60
N TYR A 76 5.54 16.77 20.93
CA TYR A 76 6.14 15.59 21.56
C TYR A 76 7.43 15.95 22.32
N LEU A 77 8.08 17.08 21.98
CA LEU A 77 9.25 17.56 22.71
C LEU A 77 8.91 17.94 24.16
N GLU A 78 7.72 18.49 24.41
CA GLU A 78 7.25 18.82 25.76
C GLU A 78 7.04 17.57 26.63
N GLN A 79 6.82 16.41 26.00
CA GLN A 79 6.64 15.12 26.65
C GLN A 79 7.95 14.33 26.79
N TYR A 80 9.08 14.92 26.36
CA TYR A 80 10.38 14.26 26.27
C TYR A 80 10.37 12.95 25.45
N ASP A 81 9.49 12.87 24.44
CA ASP A 81 9.40 11.72 23.55
C ASP A 81 10.27 11.93 22.31
N PHE A 82 11.53 11.48 22.40
CA PHE A 82 12.57 11.67 21.37
C PHE A 82 12.85 10.42 20.53
N LYS A 83 11.98 9.41 20.59
CA LYS A 83 12.15 8.14 19.88
C LYS A 83 11.91 8.28 18.38
#